data_AF-A0A523QD66-F1
#
_entry.id   AF-A0A523QD66-F1
#
_cell.length_a   1.000
_cell.length_b   1.000
_cell.length_c   1.000
_cell.angle_alpha   90.00
_cell.angle_beta   90.00
_cell.angle_gamma   90.00
#
_symmetry.space_group_name_H-M   'P 1'
#
loop_
_entity.id
_entity.type
_entity.pdbx_description
1 polymer ?
#
loop_
_entity_poly.entity_id
_entity_poly.type
_entity_poly.pdbx_seq_one_letter_code
_entity_poly.pdbx_strand_id
1 'polypeptide(L)'
;MPWTWNLYTREFWPQRDLKKYPLWFVNLAHSFPAWTPLFGWMWAYPLAHGLCYGINESSIPTIRGSETRSIDGCALASSLRISDEDEIKEREQLFKKFITETYAPNADKLYKDMEDELIGMCHKIRTFDYENARQYELYKLFREAVQMLYREWETHFYLMYPVYEAYWHCSDIAAEYAGMKEFTPEWHRIIRGYDNDLFVQDKALWGLRSRAIELKIDDVFTQNPADKVIPALKKTAAGKQW
;
A
#
# COMPACT_ATOMS: atom_id res chain seq x y z
N MET A 1 -17.69 -22.46 30.57
CA MET A 1 -16.77 -21.64 29.78
C MET A 1 -17.03 -21.93 28.31
N PRO A 2 -17.84 -21.11 27.63
CA PRO A 2 -18.19 -21.36 26.25
C PRO A 2 -16.99 -20.95 25.37
N TRP A 3 -16.36 -21.94 24.74
CA TRP A 3 -15.80 -21.86 23.39
C TRP A 3 -15.21 -20.51 22.97
N THR A 4 -14.24 -19.98 23.74
CA THR A 4 -13.27 -19.02 23.20
C THR A 4 -12.33 -19.79 22.31
N TRP A 5 -12.82 -20.07 21.11
CA TRP A 5 -12.01 -20.04 19.91
C TRP A 5 -11.09 -18.81 20.00
N ASN A 6 -9.86 -19.00 20.47
CA ASN A 6 -8.73 -18.11 20.18
C ASN A 6 -8.41 -18.26 18.67
N LEU A 7 -9.40 -18.07 17.81
CA LEU A 7 -9.30 -18.19 16.37
C LEU A 7 -8.43 -17.03 15.92
N TYR A 8 -7.18 -17.32 15.53
CA TYR A 8 -6.51 -16.88 14.30
C TYR A 8 -6.65 -15.42 13.79
N THR A 9 -7.32 -14.50 14.46
CA THR A 9 -7.47 -13.09 14.09
C THR A 9 -6.56 -12.28 15.00
N ARG A 10 -5.79 -11.38 14.40
CA ARG A 10 -5.00 -10.38 15.14
C ARG A 10 -5.96 -9.34 15.73
N GLU A 11 -6.96 -9.73 16.51
CA GLU A 11 -7.96 -8.80 17.04
C GLU A 11 -7.33 -7.81 18.02
N PHE A 12 -7.74 -6.56 17.89
CA PHE A 12 -7.31 -5.49 18.77
C PHE A 12 -7.95 -5.66 20.14
N TRP A 13 -7.11 -5.73 21.15
CA TRP A 13 -7.53 -5.79 22.54
C TRP A 13 -6.91 -4.63 23.30
N PRO A 14 -7.66 -3.53 23.54
CA PRO A 14 -7.12 -2.30 24.11
C PRO A 14 -6.27 -2.50 25.37
N GLN A 15 -6.73 -3.33 26.32
CA GLN A 15 -6.04 -3.57 27.59
C GLN A 15 -4.66 -4.25 27.40
N ARG A 16 -4.51 -5.08 26.37
CA ARG A 16 -3.26 -5.76 26.02
C ARG A 16 -2.39 -4.88 25.12
N ASP A 17 -2.97 -4.40 24.03
CA ASP A 17 -2.24 -3.78 22.93
C ASP A 17 -1.82 -2.35 23.26
N LEU A 18 -2.65 -1.53 23.93
CA LEU A 18 -2.27 -0.17 24.35
C LEU A 18 -1.21 -0.18 25.45
N LYS A 19 -1.16 -1.24 26.26
CA LYS A 19 -0.09 -1.42 27.26
C LYS A 19 1.26 -1.66 26.62
N LYS A 20 1.29 -2.37 25.47
CA LYS A 20 2.53 -2.70 24.76
C LYS A 20 2.94 -1.59 23.79
N TYR A 21 1.99 -1.08 23.02
CA TYR A 21 2.18 -0.02 22.05
C TYR A 21 1.08 1.04 22.24
N PRO A 22 1.41 2.24 22.70
CA PRO A 22 0.40 3.24 23.09
C PRO A 22 -0.32 3.87 21.89
N LEU A 23 0.22 3.73 20.67
CA LEU A 23 -0.27 4.42 19.49
C LEU A 23 -0.67 3.43 18.41
N TRP A 24 -1.95 3.48 18.00
CA TRP A 24 -2.50 2.67 16.93
C TRP A 24 -3.29 3.55 15.97
N PHE A 25 -3.14 3.30 14.67
CA PHE A 25 -3.81 4.05 13.62
C PHE A 25 -4.77 3.15 12.86
N VAL A 26 -5.99 3.62 12.62
CA VAL A 26 -6.94 2.92 11.74
C VAL A 26 -6.54 3.17 10.30
N ASN A 27 -6.30 2.09 9.55
CA ASN A 27 -6.06 2.14 8.11
C ASN A 27 -7.38 2.24 7.34
N LEU A 28 -8.09 3.35 7.50
CA LEU A 28 -9.41 3.55 6.88
C LEU A 28 -9.36 3.52 5.35
N ALA A 29 -8.26 4.02 4.75
CA ALA A 29 -8.11 4.09 3.30
C ALA A 29 -8.22 2.72 2.60
N HIS A 30 -7.80 1.65 3.28
CA HIS A 30 -7.82 0.29 2.72
C HIS A 30 -8.87 -0.62 3.34
N SER A 31 -9.35 -0.29 4.54
CA SER A 31 -10.21 -1.17 5.33
C SER A 31 -11.65 -0.69 5.51
N PHE A 32 -12.04 0.34 4.75
CA PHE A 32 -13.42 0.78 4.62
C PHE A 32 -13.93 0.57 3.19
N PRO A 33 -15.09 -0.09 2.98
CA PRO A 33 -15.93 -0.73 3.99
C PRO A 33 -15.25 -1.93 4.67
N ALA A 34 -15.74 -2.29 5.86
CA ALA A 34 -15.18 -3.36 6.69
C ALA A 34 -15.03 -4.67 5.91
N TRP A 35 -13.90 -5.36 6.12
CA TRP A 35 -13.57 -6.58 5.41
C TRP A 35 -14.36 -7.80 5.91
N THR A 36 -14.53 -8.78 5.02
CA THR A 36 -14.96 -10.11 5.44
C THR A 36 -13.85 -10.81 6.24
N PRO A 37 -14.17 -11.78 7.12
CA PRO A 37 -13.16 -12.43 7.96
C PRO A 37 -11.98 -13.03 7.18
N LEU A 38 -12.24 -13.69 6.04
CA LEU A 38 -11.20 -14.30 5.22
C LEU A 38 -10.29 -13.22 4.59
N PHE A 39 -10.87 -12.14 4.06
CA PHE A 39 -10.09 -11.04 3.50
C PHE A 39 -9.23 -10.37 4.57
N GLY A 40 -9.81 -10.06 5.74
CA GLY A 40 -9.07 -9.44 6.83
C GLY A 40 -7.90 -10.29 7.32
N TRP A 41 -8.08 -11.62 7.37
CA TRP A 41 -6.99 -12.55 7.69
C TRP A 41 -5.88 -12.54 6.62
N MET A 42 -6.26 -12.69 5.35
CA MET A 42 -5.31 -12.70 4.22
C MET A 42 -4.64 -11.34 3.98
N TRP A 43 -5.21 -10.26 4.49
CA TRP A 43 -4.58 -8.94 4.48
C TRP A 43 -3.62 -8.78 5.66
N ALA A 44 -4.12 -8.91 6.89
CA ALA A 44 -3.40 -8.45 8.08
C ALA A 44 -2.10 -9.23 8.35
N TYR A 45 -2.08 -10.53 8.08
CA TYR A 45 -0.90 -11.38 8.32
C TYR A 45 0.20 -11.18 7.28
N PRO A 46 -0.06 -11.34 5.96
CA PRO A 46 0.92 -11.01 4.93
C PRO A 46 1.40 -9.57 4.98
N LEU A 47 0.51 -8.61 5.23
CA LEU A 47 0.87 -7.20 5.41
C LEU A 47 1.92 -7.03 6.52
N ALA A 48 1.64 -7.53 7.72
CA ALA A 48 2.57 -7.38 8.84
C ALA A 48 3.91 -8.09 8.61
N HIS A 49 3.89 -9.23 7.93
CA HIS A 49 5.10 -9.90 7.51
C HIS A 49 5.92 -9.01 6.57
N GLY A 50 5.31 -8.51 5.49
CA GLY A 50 5.99 -7.65 4.54
C GLY A 50 6.51 -6.35 5.17
N LEU A 51 5.72 -5.75 6.07
CA LEU A 51 6.13 -4.56 6.84
C LEU A 51 7.45 -4.84 7.59
N CYS A 52 7.50 -5.95 8.34
CA CYS A 52 8.72 -6.37 9.04
C CYS A 52 9.85 -6.72 8.07
N TYR A 53 9.57 -7.45 6.98
CA TYR A 53 10.55 -7.83 5.98
C TYR A 53 11.23 -6.61 5.37
N GLY A 54 10.47 -5.69 4.76
CA GLY A 54 11.03 -4.53 4.09
C GLY A 54 11.85 -3.64 5.03
N ILE A 55 11.39 -3.45 6.28
CA ILE A 55 12.11 -2.67 7.30
C ILE A 55 13.46 -3.28 7.66
N ASN A 56 13.51 -4.60 7.83
CA ASN A 56 14.72 -5.28 8.29
C ASN A 56 15.71 -5.51 7.14
N GLU A 57 15.23 -5.88 5.95
CA GLU A 57 16.10 -6.08 4.78
C GLU A 57 16.75 -4.78 4.31
N SER A 58 16.06 -3.63 4.45
CA SER A 58 16.65 -2.33 4.14
C SER A 58 17.34 -1.67 5.34
N SER A 59 17.24 -2.22 6.55
CA SER A 59 17.78 -1.63 7.78
C SER A 59 17.21 -0.25 8.13
N ILE A 60 15.91 0.00 7.93
CA ILE A 60 15.28 1.29 8.31
C ILE A 60 15.61 1.64 9.77
N PRO A 61 16.13 2.84 10.10
CA PRO A 61 16.82 3.02 11.38
C PRO A 61 15.94 3.07 12.62
N THR A 62 14.74 3.64 12.53
CA THR A 62 13.95 4.05 13.71
C THR A 62 12.89 3.03 14.13
N ILE A 63 12.70 1.96 13.36
CA ILE A 63 11.65 0.95 13.58
C ILE A 63 12.16 -0.46 13.24
N ARG A 64 11.63 -1.47 13.94
CA ARG A 64 11.90 -2.91 13.65
C ARG A 64 10.81 -3.58 12.80
N GLY A 65 9.71 -2.89 12.55
CA GLY A 65 8.54 -3.45 11.91
C GLY A 65 7.28 -2.68 12.22
N SER A 66 6.15 -3.25 11.83
CA SER A 66 4.83 -2.76 12.20
C SER A 66 3.91 -3.93 12.52
N GLU A 67 3.07 -3.73 13.53
CA GLU A 67 2.06 -4.69 13.95
C GLU A 67 0.71 -4.28 13.41
N THR A 68 -0.04 -5.27 12.96
CA THR A 68 -1.42 -5.08 12.48
C THR A 68 -2.39 -5.73 13.46
N ARG A 69 -3.51 -5.07 13.70
CA ARG A 69 -4.66 -5.65 14.40
C ARG A 69 -5.93 -5.43 13.60
N SER A 70 -6.99 -6.13 13.96
CA SER A 70 -8.32 -5.95 13.39
C SER A 70 -9.29 -5.43 14.45
N ILE A 71 -10.11 -4.45 14.10
CA ILE A 71 -11.21 -3.94 14.91
C ILE A 71 -12.42 -3.76 14.00
N ASP A 72 -13.52 -4.46 14.29
CA ASP A 72 -14.78 -4.38 13.52
C ASP A 72 -14.62 -4.53 12.00
N GLY A 73 -13.72 -5.42 11.57
CA GLY A 73 -13.40 -5.67 10.16
C GLY A 73 -12.47 -4.63 9.51
N CYS A 74 -12.05 -3.60 10.26
CA CYS A 74 -11.05 -2.62 9.84
C CYS A 74 -9.64 -3.00 10.35
N ALA A 75 -8.59 -2.54 9.67
CA ALA A 75 -7.21 -2.72 10.12
C ALA A 75 -6.74 -1.58 11.02
N LEU A 76 -6.07 -1.93 12.10
CA LEU A 76 -5.22 -1.06 12.91
C LEU A 76 -3.76 -1.38 12.62
N ALA A 77 -2.90 -0.36 12.65
CA ALA A 77 -1.45 -0.51 12.53
C ALA A 77 -0.73 0.26 13.66
N SER A 78 0.39 -0.28 14.12
CA SER A 78 1.30 0.37 15.07
C SER A 78 2.74 0.11 14.67
N SER A 79 3.61 1.12 14.77
CA SER A 79 5.04 0.93 14.53
C SER A 79 5.75 0.31 15.73
N LEU A 80 6.72 -0.55 15.46
CA LEU A 80 7.62 -1.14 16.46
C LEU A 80 8.86 -0.26 16.57
N ARG A 81 8.73 0.90 17.22
CA ARG A 81 9.82 1.87 17.36
C ARG A 81 11.02 1.30 18.11
N ILE A 82 12.20 1.71 17.66
CA ILE A 82 13.46 1.51 18.36
C ILE A 82 13.71 2.73 19.24
N SER A 83 14.10 2.50 20.49
CA SER A 83 14.47 3.54 21.46
C SER A 83 15.95 3.50 21.84
N ASP A 84 16.68 2.53 21.32
CA ASP A 84 18.12 2.37 21.55
C ASP A 84 18.88 3.18 20.49
N GLU A 85 19.53 4.25 20.93
CA GLU A 85 20.28 5.17 20.07
C GLU A 85 21.47 4.51 19.39
N ASP A 86 22.07 3.48 20.00
CA ASP A 86 23.22 2.79 19.41
C ASP A 86 22.76 1.87 18.27
N GLU A 87 21.63 1.18 18.44
CA GLU A 87 20.99 0.42 17.36
C GLU A 87 20.55 1.32 16.20
N ILE A 88 19.97 2.49 16.50
CA ILE A 88 19.55 3.45 15.46
C ILE A 88 20.77 3.86 14.62
N LYS A 89 21.88 4.26 15.26
CA LYS A 89 23.12 4.66 14.56
C LYS A 89 23.72 3.52 13.73
N GLU A 90 23.71 2.29 14.23
CA GLU A 90 24.16 1.14 13.46
C GLU A 90 23.30 0.94 12.21
N ARG A 91 21.97 0.97 12.37
CA ARG A 91 21.02 0.81 11.27
C ARG A 91 21.09 1.96 10.27
N GLU A 92 21.33 3.20 10.69
CA GLU A 92 21.58 4.34 9.78
C GLU A 92 22.76 4.07 8.84
N GLN A 93 23.87 3.53 9.37
CA GLN A 93 25.04 3.19 8.57
C GLN A 93 24.72 2.07 7.56
N LEU A 94 24.00 1.04 8.01
CA LEU A 94 23.58 -0.08 7.16
C LEU A 94 22.58 0.37 6.08
N PHE A 95 21.58 1.18 6.44
CA PHE A 95 20.60 1.75 5.54
C PHE A 95 21.27 2.60 4.46
N LYS A 96 22.18 3.50 4.87
CA LYS A 96 22.93 4.33 3.94
C LYS A 96 23.69 3.47 2.93
N LYS A 97 24.42 2.46 3.41
CA LYS A 97 25.14 1.51 2.56
C LYS A 97 24.18 0.79 1.60
N PHE A 98 23.07 0.28 2.11
CA PHE A 98 22.05 -0.39 1.32
C PHE A 98 21.51 0.50 0.20
N ILE A 99 21.13 1.75 0.51
CA ILE A 99 20.64 2.70 -0.48
C ILE A 99 21.69 3.00 -1.56
N THR A 100 22.91 3.34 -1.16
CA THR A 100 23.92 3.83 -2.10
C THR A 100 24.58 2.73 -2.92
N GLU A 101 24.69 1.52 -2.39
CA GLU A 101 25.43 0.42 -3.04
C GLU A 101 24.49 -0.62 -3.66
N THR A 102 23.30 -0.84 -3.10
CA THR A 102 22.40 -1.92 -3.52
C THR A 102 21.16 -1.38 -4.23
N TYR A 103 20.42 -0.49 -3.58
CA TYR A 103 19.08 -0.09 -4.03
C TYR A 103 19.12 0.89 -5.19
N ALA A 104 19.66 2.11 -4.97
CA ALA A 104 19.61 3.17 -5.97
C ALA A 104 20.34 2.84 -7.29
N PRO A 105 21.53 2.20 -7.29
CA PRO A 105 22.21 1.84 -8.54
C PRO A 105 21.46 0.81 -9.39
N ASN A 106 20.58 0.00 -8.77
CA ASN A 106 19.91 -1.12 -9.41
C ASN A 106 18.38 -0.99 -9.41
N ALA A 107 17.82 0.19 -9.09
CA ALA A 107 16.39 0.35 -8.79
C ALA A 107 15.48 -0.19 -9.90
N ASP A 108 15.74 0.17 -11.16
CA ASP A 108 14.94 -0.30 -12.31
C ASP A 108 15.02 -1.82 -12.48
N LYS A 109 16.21 -2.39 -12.30
CA LYS A 109 16.40 -3.84 -12.39
C LYS A 109 15.70 -4.56 -11.24
N LEU A 110 15.83 -4.08 -10.01
CA LEU A 110 15.17 -4.65 -8.83
C LEU A 110 13.65 -4.63 -9.00
N TYR A 111 13.10 -3.49 -9.44
CA TYR A 111 11.69 -3.38 -9.75
C TYR A 111 11.28 -4.40 -10.82
N LYS A 112 12.02 -4.46 -11.94
CA LYS A 112 11.67 -5.34 -13.05
C LYS A 112 11.73 -6.82 -12.69
N ASP A 113 12.78 -7.24 -11.99
CA ASP A 113 12.94 -8.63 -11.56
C ASP A 113 11.79 -9.05 -10.64
N MET A 114 11.39 -8.19 -9.68
CA MET A 114 10.27 -8.46 -8.77
C MET A 114 8.92 -8.42 -9.49
N GLU A 115 8.72 -7.50 -10.42
CA GLU A 115 7.53 -7.45 -11.27
C GLU A 115 7.37 -8.75 -12.07
N ASP A 116 8.44 -9.19 -12.75
CA ASP A 116 8.44 -10.41 -13.54
C ASP A 116 8.19 -11.66 -12.67
N GLU A 117 8.78 -11.70 -11.47
CA GLU A 117 8.52 -12.75 -10.47
C GLU A 117 7.02 -12.82 -10.12
N LEU A 118 6.41 -11.69 -9.73
CA LEU A 118 5.01 -11.63 -9.32
C LEU A 118 4.05 -11.91 -10.48
N ILE A 119 4.34 -11.42 -11.69
CA ILE A 119 3.55 -11.73 -12.89
C ILE A 119 3.59 -13.23 -13.17
N GLY A 120 4.76 -13.86 -13.02
CA GLY A 120 4.91 -15.31 -13.14
C GLY A 120 4.03 -16.09 -12.15
N MET A 121 4.02 -15.67 -10.88
CA MET A 121 3.15 -16.28 -9.85
C MET A 121 1.67 -16.06 -10.17
N CYS A 122 1.28 -14.84 -10.54
CA CYS A 122 -0.09 -14.50 -10.94
C CYS A 122 -0.55 -15.31 -12.15
N HIS A 123 0.32 -15.51 -13.14
CA HIS A 123 -0.01 -16.25 -14.35
C HIS A 123 -0.45 -17.68 -14.01
N LYS A 124 0.28 -18.37 -13.13
CA LYS A 124 -0.06 -19.73 -12.67
C LYS A 124 -1.48 -19.82 -12.08
N ILE A 125 -1.87 -18.84 -11.27
CA ILE A 125 -3.20 -18.81 -10.64
C ILE A 125 -4.27 -18.50 -11.70
N ARG A 126 -4.00 -17.59 -12.63
CA ARG A 126 -4.97 -17.17 -13.66
C ARG A 126 -5.23 -18.24 -14.72
N THR A 127 -4.26 -19.10 -15.01
CA THR A 127 -4.36 -20.15 -16.03
C THR A 127 -4.66 -21.53 -15.49
N PHE A 128 -4.88 -21.66 -14.18
CA PHE A 128 -5.26 -22.92 -13.55
C PHE A 128 -6.63 -23.41 -14.07
N ASP A 129 -6.76 -24.72 -14.34
CA ASP A 129 -8.02 -25.32 -14.78
C ASP A 129 -8.95 -25.56 -13.58
N TYR A 130 -9.75 -24.53 -13.26
CA TYR A 130 -10.70 -24.58 -12.16
C TYR A 130 -11.89 -25.52 -12.42
N GLU A 131 -12.23 -25.78 -13.69
CA GLU A 131 -13.41 -26.56 -14.04
C GLU A 131 -13.20 -28.05 -13.80
N ASN A 132 -11.97 -28.55 -14.03
CA ASN A 132 -11.64 -29.97 -13.90
C ASN A 132 -10.81 -30.31 -12.65
N ALA A 133 -10.48 -29.32 -11.82
CA ALA A 133 -9.64 -29.53 -10.63
C ALA A 133 -10.33 -30.36 -9.55
N ARG A 134 -9.58 -31.29 -8.95
CA ARG A 134 -10.00 -31.98 -7.72
C ARG A 134 -9.95 -31.01 -6.54
N GLN A 135 -10.78 -31.25 -5.53
CA GLN A 135 -10.81 -30.46 -4.29
C GLN A 135 -9.42 -30.29 -3.65
N TYR A 136 -8.59 -31.33 -3.67
CA TYR A 136 -7.23 -31.26 -3.13
C TYR A 136 -6.30 -30.36 -3.95
N GLU A 137 -6.51 -30.25 -5.26
CA GLU A 137 -5.73 -29.38 -6.14
C GLU A 137 -6.09 -27.91 -5.92
N LEU A 138 -7.38 -27.61 -5.74
CA LEU A 138 -7.85 -26.29 -5.32
C LEU A 138 -7.27 -25.89 -3.96
N TYR A 139 -7.20 -26.82 -3.00
CA TYR A 139 -6.59 -26.57 -1.69
C TYR A 139 -5.09 -26.25 -1.81
N LYS A 140 -4.34 -26.99 -2.65
CA LYS A 140 -2.93 -26.68 -2.91
C LYS A 140 -2.78 -25.29 -3.53
N LEU A 141 -3.58 -24.97 -4.55
CA LEU A 141 -3.56 -23.66 -5.19
C LEU A 141 -3.87 -22.53 -4.20
N PHE A 142 -4.84 -22.72 -3.32
CA PHE A 142 -5.16 -21.76 -2.26
C PHE A 142 -3.96 -21.50 -1.34
N ARG A 143 -3.25 -22.56 -0.91
CA ARG A 143 -2.04 -22.40 -0.08
C ARG A 143 -0.92 -21.67 -0.83
N GLU A 144 -0.74 -21.96 -2.10
CA GLU A 144 0.23 -21.26 -2.95
C GLU A 144 -0.15 -19.78 -3.12
N ALA A 145 -1.43 -19.48 -3.33
CA ALA A 145 -1.92 -18.10 -3.41
C ALA A 145 -1.66 -17.33 -2.12
N VAL A 146 -1.84 -17.97 -0.94
CA VAL A 146 -1.46 -17.34 0.34
C VAL A 146 0.03 -17.05 0.38
N GLN A 147 0.91 -17.97 -0.04
CA GLN A 147 2.36 -17.70 -0.07
C GLN A 147 2.72 -16.58 -1.07
N MET A 148 2.04 -16.53 -2.22
CA MET A 148 2.20 -15.42 -3.16
C MET A 148 1.84 -14.08 -2.51
N LEU A 149 0.76 -13.99 -1.72
CA LEU A 149 0.42 -12.76 -0.99
C LEU A 149 1.51 -12.33 -0.02
N TYR A 150 2.14 -13.27 0.70
CA TYR A 150 3.30 -12.94 1.55
C TYR A 150 4.44 -12.34 0.71
N ARG A 151 4.77 -12.99 -0.42
CA ARG A 151 5.84 -12.54 -1.30
C ARG A 151 5.55 -11.18 -1.94
N GLU A 152 4.32 -10.94 -2.36
CA GLU A 152 3.87 -9.65 -2.88
C GLU A 152 4.11 -8.55 -1.84
N TRP A 153 3.69 -8.74 -0.59
CA TRP A 153 3.94 -7.76 0.46
C TRP A 153 5.44 -7.57 0.77
N GLU A 154 6.25 -8.63 0.77
CA GLU A 154 7.71 -8.51 0.89
C GLU A 154 8.28 -7.60 -0.20
N THR A 155 7.97 -7.88 -1.47
CA THR A 155 8.46 -7.08 -2.60
C THR A 155 7.95 -5.64 -2.56
N HIS A 156 6.68 -5.43 -2.19
CA HIS A 156 6.07 -4.12 -2.09
C HIS A 156 6.81 -3.23 -1.08
N PHE A 157 7.03 -3.71 0.15
CA PHE A 157 7.71 -2.93 1.18
C PHE A 157 9.22 -2.84 0.97
N TYR A 158 9.84 -3.87 0.40
CA TYR A 158 11.26 -3.83 0.05
C TYR A 158 11.57 -2.76 -1.01
N LEU A 159 10.67 -2.53 -1.97
CA LEU A 159 10.82 -1.46 -2.95
C LEU A 159 10.37 -0.09 -2.38
N MET A 160 9.30 -0.05 -1.61
CA MET A 160 8.72 1.22 -1.17
C MET A 160 9.51 1.89 -0.04
N TYR A 161 9.87 1.14 1.01
CA TYR A 161 10.47 1.74 2.20
C TYR A 161 11.81 2.43 2.00
N PRO A 162 12.74 1.87 1.22
CA PRO A 162 14.00 2.55 0.96
C PRO A 162 13.81 3.92 0.32
N VAL A 163 12.86 4.03 -0.62
CA VAL A 163 12.52 5.30 -1.29
C VAL A 163 11.91 6.29 -0.30
N TYR A 164 10.98 5.83 0.55
CA TYR A 164 10.33 6.70 1.53
C TYR A 164 11.31 7.23 2.57
N GLU A 165 12.16 6.37 3.11
CA GLU A 165 13.16 6.77 4.09
C GLU A 165 14.23 7.68 3.50
N ALA A 166 14.62 7.45 2.25
CA ALA A 166 15.51 8.35 1.52
C ALA A 166 14.85 9.72 1.26
N TYR A 167 13.55 9.76 0.96
CA TYR A 167 12.78 10.99 0.83
C TYR A 167 12.74 11.77 2.14
N TRP A 168 12.46 11.11 3.27
CA TRP A 168 12.43 11.74 4.59
C TRP A 168 13.80 12.34 4.95
N HIS A 169 14.89 11.59 4.77
CA HIS A 169 16.25 12.10 4.95
C HIS A 169 16.55 13.31 4.04
N CYS A 170 16.11 13.27 2.78
CA CYS A 170 16.28 14.40 1.86
C CYS A 170 15.53 15.65 2.35
N SER A 171 14.31 15.48 2.83
CA SER A 171 13.50 16.54 3.43
C SER A 171 14.16 17.15 4.66
N ASP A 172 14.69 16.31 5.56
CA ASP A 172 15.37 16.77 6.78
C ASP A 172 16.64 17.57 6.47
N ILE A 173 17.45 17.10 5.52
CA ILE A 173 18.64 17.84 5.04
C ILE A 173 18.23 19.18 4.41
N ALA A 174 17.19 19.21 3.59
CA ALA A 174 16.72 20.44 2.96
C ALA A 174 16.19 21.44 3.99
N ALA A 175 15.52 20.95 5.04
CA ALA A 175 15.05 21.78 6.14
C ALA A 175 16.22 22.34 6.96
N GLU A 176 17.21 21.51 7.31
CA GLU A 176 18.36 21.90 8.13
C GLU A 176 19.26 22.91 7.40
N TYR A 177 19.64 22.63 6.16
CA TYR A 177 20.68 23.40 5.47
C TYR A 177 20.13 24.51 4.59
N ALA A 178 18.89 24.38 4.09
CA ALA A 178 18.28 25.37 3.19
C ALA A 178 17.04 26.06 3.78
N GLY A 179 16.63 25.72 5.02
CA GLY A 179 15.43 26.27 5.64
C GLY A 179 14.13 25.90 4.90
N MET A 180 14.19 24.91 4.01
CA MET A 180 13.08 24.54 3.14
C MET A 180 12.17 23.56 3.87
N LYS A 181 10.89 23.93 3.99
CA LYS A 181 9.92 23.07 4.68
C LYS A 181 9.26 22.12 3.70
N GLU A 182 9.03 20.90 4.17
CA GLU A 182 8.17 19.94 3.50
C GLU A 182 6.77 20.55 3.24
N PHE A 183 6.10 20.08 2.19
CA PHE A 183 4.77 20.53 1.75
C PHE A 183 4.67 22.00 1.30
N THR A 184 5.80 22.68 1.11
CA THR A 184 5.81 23.99 0.45
C THR A 184 5.70 23.86 -1.08
N PRO A 185 5.12 24.85 -1.77
CA PRO A 185 5.16 24.89 -3.24
C PRO A 185 6.58 24.84 -3.80
N GLU A 186 7.56 25.39 -3.08
CA GLU A 186 8.99 25.32 -3.40
C GLU A 186 9.50 23.88 -3.35
N TRP A 187 9.27 23.17 -2.24
CA TRP A 187 9.64 21.76 -2.10
C TRP A 187 8.98 20.90 -3.18
N HIS A 188 7.66 21.07 -3.38
CA HIS A 188 6.92 20.34 -4.42
C HIS A 188 7.46 20.61 -5.83
N ARG A 189 8.00 21.79 -6.12
CA ARG A 189 8.65 22.06 -7.42
C ARG A 189 9.94 21.27 -7.60
N ILE A 190 10.64 20.95 -6.51
CA ILE A 190 11.88 20.15 -6.52
C ILE A 190 11.56 18.66 -6.62
N ILE A 191 10.61 18.17 -5.81
CA ILE A 191 10.32 16.73 -5.69
C ILE A 191 9.25 16.22 -6.66
N ARG A 192 8.55 17.10 -7.38
CA ARG A 192 7.49 16.75 -8.34
C ARG A 192 7.89 15.64 -9.31
N GLY A 193 9.19 15.49 -9.57
CA GLY A 193 9.73 14.47 -10.45
C GLY A 193 9.25 14.68 -11.88
N TYR A 194 8.70 13.62 -12.47
CA TYR A 194 8.23 13.57 -13.85
C TYR A 194 6.71 13.34 -13.91
N ASP A 195 6.11 13.56 -15.08
CA ASP A 195 4.68 13.34 -15.32
C ASP A 195 4.38 11.83 -15.37
N ASN A 196 4.23 11.21 -14.19
CA ASN A 196 3.93 9.80 -14.06
C ASN A 196 2.46 9.49 -14.38
N ASP A 197 2.14 8.21 -14.55
CA ASP A 197 0.80 7.77 -14.95
C ASP A 197 -0.30 8.22 -13.99
N LEU A 198 -0.01 8.35 -12.70
CA LEU A 198 -0.97 8.88 -11.72
C LEU A 198 -1.35 10.32 -12.08
N PHE A 199 -0.37 11.20 -12.30
CA PHE A 199 -0.64 12.58 -12.69
C PHE A 199 -1.29 12.70 -14.07
N VAL A 200 -0.93 11.83 -15.02
CA VAL A 200 -1.56 11.78 -16.35
C VAL A 200 -3.04 11.41 -16.23
N GLN A 201 -3.36 10.39 -15.42
CA GLN A 201 -4.73 9.96 -15.18
C GLN A 201 -5.55 11.01 -14.44
N ASP A 202 -4.99 11.65 -13.40
CA ASP A 202 -5.65 12.73 -12.66
C ASP A 202 -5.97 13.93 -13.56
N LYS A 203 -5.02 14.33 -14.44
CA LYS A 203 -5.25 15.38 -15.43
C LYS A 203 -6.34 14.99 -16.43
N ALA A 204 -6.36 13.74 -16.88
CA ALA A 204 -7.39 13.25 -17.79
C ALA A 204 -8.78 13.26 -17.13
N LEU A 205 -8.89 12.80 -15.89
CA LEU A 205 -10.12 12.87 -15.09
C LEU A 205 -10.57 14.31 -14.86
N TRP A 206 -9.64 15.21 -14.56
CA TRP A 206 -9.92 16.64 -14.45
C TRP A 206 -10.44 17.21 -15.78
N GLY A 207 -9.86 16.80 -16.90
CA GLY A 207 -10.31 17.17 -18.24
C GLY A 207 -11.74 16.71 -18.50
N LEU A 208 -12.07 15.46 -18.19
CA LEU A 208 -13.43 14.92 -18.31
C LEU A 208 -14.44 15.70 -17.46
N ARG A 209 -14.10 16.00 -16.21
CA ARG A 209 -14.94 16.84 -15.32
C ARG A 209 -15.14 18.23 -15.92
N SER A 210 -14.06 18.88 -16.33
CA SER A 210 -14.10 20.25 -16.86
C SER A 210 -14.97 20.31 -18.12
N ARG A 211 -14.85 19.29 -18.98
CA ARG A 211 -15.66 19.17 -20.19
C ARG A 211 -17.14 18.98 -19.91
N ALA A 212 -17.49 18.21 -18.86
CA ALA A 212 -18.88 18.06 -18.43
C ALA A 212 -19.51 19.40 -18.02
N ILE A 213 -18.74 20.23 -17.28
CA ILE A 213 -19.17 21.56 -16.85
C ILE A 213 -19.34 22.51 -18.05
N GLU A 214 -18.38 22.52 -18.99
CA GLU A 214 -18.46 23.33 -20.22
C GLU A 214 -19.69 22.99 -21.06
N LEU A 215 -20.02 21.69 -21.15
CA LEU A 215 -21.18 21.18 -21.86
C LEU A 215 -22.49 21.28 -21.06
N LYS A 216 -22.42 21.73 -19.80
CA LYS A 216 -23.56 21.86 -18.87
C LYS A 216 -24.31 20.54 -18.67
N ILE A 217 -23.56 19.46 -18.46
CA ILE A 217 -24.07 18.10 -18.22
C ILE A 217 -23.51 17.50 -16.91
N ASP A 218 -22.88 18.31 -16.07
CA ASP A 218 -22.32 17.90 -14.79
C ASP A 218 -23.41 17.45 -13.78
N ASP A 219 -24.62 17.95 -13.94
CA ASP A 219 -25.81 17.52 -13.20
C ASP A 219 -26.15 16.04 -13.44
N VAL A 220 -25.90 15.52 -14.65
CA VAL A 220 -26.11 14.10 -14.97
C VAL A 220 -25.28 13.19 -14.05
N PHE A 221 -24.06 13.60 -13.69
CA PHE A 221 -23.19 12.81 -12.80
C PHE A 221 -23.62 12.87 -11.34
N THR A 222 -24.17 14.01 -10.89
CA THR A 222 -24.56 14.20 -9.49
C THR A 222 -25.95 13.69 -9.17
N GLN A 223 -26.84 13.60 -10.17
CA GLN A 223 -28.23 13.18 -10.00
C GLN A 223 -28.47 11.69 -10.32
N ASN A 224 -27.50 11.00 -10.90
CA ASN A 224 -27.65 9.59 -11.28
C ASN A 224 -26.64 8.72 -10.51
N PRO A 225 -27.04 7.49 -10.11
CA PRO A 225 -26.07 6.51 -9.65
C PRO A 225 -25.13 6.13 -10.80
N ALA A 226 -23.91 5.68 -10.46
CA ALA A 226 -22.81 5.46 -11.39
C ALA A 226 -23.19 4.59 -12.62
N ASP A 227 -24.00 3.55 -12.41
CA ASP A 227 -24.45 2.62 -13.45
C ASP A 227 -25.49 3.24 -14.42
N LYS A 228 -26.05 4.41 -14.09
CA LYS A 228 -27.04 5.13 -14.90
C LYS A 228 -26.49 6.37 -15.60
N VAL A 229 -25.29 6.83 -15.24
CA VAL A 229 -24.65 8.01 -15.82
C VAL A 229 -24.46 7.89 -17.34
N ILE A 230 -23.79 6.83 -17.82
CA ILE A 230 -23.54 6.62 -19.26
C ILE A 230 -24.85 6.50 -20.08
N PRO A 231 -25.86 5.72 -19.66
CA PRO A 231 -27.17 5.72 -20.31
C PRO A 231 -27.85 7.10 -20.36
N ALA A 232 -27.71 7.92 -19.31
CA ALA A 232 -28.32 9.25 -19.26
C ALA A 232 -27.61 10.24 -20.21
N LEU A 233 -26.29 10.23 -20.25
CA LEU A 233 -25.48 11.04 -21.16
C LEU A 233 -25.85 10.81 -22.63
N LYS A 234 -26.06 9.55 -23.01
CA LYS A 234 -26.46 9.15 -24.37
C LYS A 234 -27.82 9.70 -24.83
N LYS A 235 -28.63 10.27 -23.95
CA LYS A 235 -29.94 10.87 -24.29
C LYS A 235 -29.83 12.28 -24.86
N THR A 236 -28.70 12.97 -24.67
CA THR A 236 -28.51 14.36 -25.12
C THR A 236 -27.39 14.44 -26.15
N ALA A 237 -27.42 15.47 -27.01
CA ALA A 237 -26.32 15.70 -27.96
C ALA A 237 -25.00 16.04 -27.24
N ALA A 238 -25.08 16.88 -26.20
CA ALA A 238 -23.95 17.26 -25.36
C ALA A 238 -23.35 16.05 -24.63
N GLY A 239 -24.18 15.17 -24.06
CA GLY A 239 -23.70 13.96 -23.39
C GLY A 239 -23.21 12.85 -24.33
N LYS A 240 -23.55 12.89 -25.63
CA LYS A 240 -22.89 12.04 -26.65
C LYS A 240 -21.55 12.61 -27.12
N GLN A 241 -21.37 13.92 -27.02
CA GLN A 241 -20.15 14.63 -27.40
C GLN A 241 -19.09 14.56 -26.30
N TRP A 242 -19.53 14.62 -25.04
CA TRP A 242 -18.71 14.29 -23.88
C TRP A 242 -18.28 12.82 -23.92
#